data_AF-A0A818UDG3-F1
#
_entry.id   AF-A0A818UDG3-F1
#
_cell.length_a   1.000
_cell.length_b   1.000
_cell.length_c   1.000
_cell.angle_alpha   90.00
_cell.angle_beta   90.00
_cell.angle_gamma   90.00
#
_symmetry.space_group_name_H-M   'P 1'
#
loop_
_entity.id
_entity.type
_entity.pdbx_description
1 polymer ?
#
loop_
_entity_poly.entity_id
_entity_poly.type
_entity_poly.pdbx_seq_one_letter_code
_entity_poly.pdbx_strand_id
1 'polypeptide(L)'
;MVCDNCQKKVGTVATQDVWKSGSRNTVESGGRKLNENKLLTGKSTRYSPYTTKFNKCKVCKATVHQPGGTYCQENNFFSKMSAVIRSLLSLASVAAVHRCNSYAYFSLATPYCSAKQSDEKTKAQTAKPTEDTIFGKIARKEIKVDLLHDDDQCVAFHDVNKQAPSHFLVIPKEPIPQLSACTASHEKLLGHLLIVATQVAKKQGLSDDGYRLVINNGRNACQSVYHLHIHVLGGRQLDWPPG
;
A
#
# COMPACT_ATOMS: atom_id res chain seq x y z
N MET A 1 8.22 -23.22 -22.25
CA MET A 1 9.66 -22.91 -22.08
C MET A 1 9.87 -21.47 -22.50
N VAL A 2 10.51 -20.65 -21.65
CA VAL A 2 10.71 -19.21 -21.88
C VAL A 2 11.81 -19.03 -22.94
N CYS A 3 11.60 -18.17 -23.94
CA CYS A 3 12.55 -17.99 -25.04
C CYS A 3 13.86 -17.33 -24.61
N ASP A 4 14.94 -17.56 -25.36
CA ASP A 4 16.30 -17.09 -25.06
C ASP A 4 16.39 -15.57 -24.87
N ASN A 5 15.54 -14.81 -25.56
CA ASN A 5 15.45 -13.35 -25.44
C ASN A 5 14.82 -12.89 -24.11
N CYS A 6 13.92 -13.69 -23.54
CA CYS A 6 13.32 -13.42 -22.24
C CYS A 6 14.27 -13.82 -21.11
N GLN A 7 15.05 -14.90 -21.27
CA GLN A 7 16.07 -15.34 -20.31
C GLN A 7 17.20 -14.31 -20.12
N LYS A 8 17.64 -13.66 -21.21
CA LYS A 8 18.68 -12.60 -21.17
C LYS A 8 18.24 -11.33 -20.42
N LYS A 9 16.94 -11.03 -20.39
CA LYS A 9 16.39 -9.85 -19.67
C LYS A 9 16.33 -10.06 -18.15
N VAL A 10 16.30 -11.30 -17.67
CA VAL A 10 16.28 -11.60 -16.22
C VAL A 10 17.64 -11.32 -15.56
N GLY A 11 18.74 -11.40 -16.32
CA GLY A 11 20.09 -11.12 -15.82
C GLY A 11 20.46 -9.63 -15.70
N THR A 12 19.64 -8.72 -16.24
CA THR A 12 19.93 -7.26 -16.23
C THR A 12 19.21 -6.49 -15.11
N VAL A 13 18.46 -7.19 -14.25
CA VAL A 13 17.78 -6.61 -13.08
C VAL A 13 18.61 -6.81 -11.80
N ALA A 14 19.93 -6.93 -11.95
CA ALA A 14 20.88 -6.72 -10.86
C ALA A 14 21.58 -5.37 -11.09
N THR A 15 21.12 -4.35 -10.36
CA THR A 15 21.77 -3.05 -10.06
C THR A 15 22.68 -2.42 -11.13
N GLN A 16 22.26 -1.29 -11.69
CA GLN A 16 23.16 -0.42 -12.46
C GLN A 16 24.34 0.03 -11.59
N ASP A 17 25.54 -0.28 -12.09
CA ASP A 17 26.82 0.05 -11.49
C ASP A 17 27.09 1.56 -11.58
N VAL A 18 27.35 2.21 -10.44
CA VAL A 18 27.43 3.68 -10.28
C VAL A 18 28.62 4.29 -11.05
N TRP A 19 29.52 3.45 -11.56
CA TRP A 19 30.81 3.86 -12.14
C TRP A 19 30.79 4.11 -13.66
N LYS A 20 29.66 3.94 -14.35
CA LYS A 20 29.56 4.08 -15.81
C LYS A 20 28.61 5.17 -16.35
N SER A 21 28.34 6.24 -15.59
CA SER A 21 27.70 7.43 -16.17
C SER A 21 28.74 8.40 -16.74
N GLY A 22 29.38 7.98 -17.84
CA GLY A 22 30.16 8.80 -18.77
C GLY A 22 29.39 9.07 -20.06
N SER A 23 28.12 9.48 -19.95
CA SER A 23 27.29 9.76 -21.12
C SER A 23 27.75 11.02 -21.83
N ARG A 24 27.96 10.92 -23.15
CA ARG A 24 28.56 11.94 -24.02
C ARG A 24 27.67 13.17 -24.31
N ASN A 25 26.50 13.28 -23.70
CA ASN A 25 25.49 14.31 -23.99
C ASN A 25 24.95 14.99 -22.71
N THR A 26 25.77 15.81 -22.05
CA THR A 26 25.28 16.83 -21.11
C THR A 26 25.85 18.19 -21.50
N VAL A 27 25.18 18.81 -22.47
CA VAL A 27 25.35 20.24 -22.80
C VAL A 27 24.55 21.09 -21.81
N GLU A 28 24.91 21.03 -20.53
CA GLU A 28 24.51 22.07 -19.56
C GLU A 28 25.73 22.52 -18.77
N SER A 29 25.93 23.84 -18.77
CA SER A 29 27.06 24.55 -18.18
C SER A 29 27.10 24.35 -16.66
N GLY A 30 27.85 23.34 -16.22
CA GLY A 30 28.04 23.04 -14.80
C GLY A 30 28.75 21.72 -14.49
N GLY A 31 29.07 20.91 -15.51
CA GLY A 31 29.82 19.66 -15.36
C GLY A 31 31.33 19.87 -15.15
N ARG A 32 31.96 18.91 -14.45
CA ARG A 32 33.41 18.87 -14.18
C ARG A 32 34.18 18.87 -15.51
N LYS A 33 35.07 19.84 -15.71
CA LYS A 33 36.00 19.85 -16.84
C LYS A 33 37.06 18.77 -16.63
N LEU A 34 37.25 17.90 -17.63
CA LEU A 34 38.38 16.97 -17.62
C LEU A 34 39.69 17.77 -17.60
N ASN A 35 40.66 17.34 -16.80
CA ASN A 35 41.98 17.96 -16.60
C ASN A 35 42.01 19.28 -15.80
N GLU A 36 40.97 19.61 -15.03
CA GLU A 36 41.04 20.74 -14.09
C GLU A 36 41.67 20.31 -12.76
N ASN A 37 42.81 20.91 -12.39
CA ASN A 37 43.49 20.62 -11.13
C ASN A 37 42.79 21.35 -9.97
N LYS A 38 41.87 20.65 -9.28
CA LYS A 38 40.99 21.17 -8.20
C LYS A 38 41.74 21.69 -6.96
N LEU A 39 43.05 21.44 -6.85
CA LEU A 39 43.90 22.03 -5.82
C LEU A 39 44.13 23.52 -6.05
N LEU A 40 44.04 24.00 -7.30
CA LEU A 40 44.25 25.40 -7.69
C LEU A 40 42.93 26.20 -7.77
N THR A 41 41.77 25.56 -7.72
CA THR A 41 40.48 26.25 -7.68
C THR A 41 40.24 26.86 -6.30
N GLY A 42 39.95 28.17 -6.27
CA GLY A 42 39.75 28.94 -5.03
C GLY A 42 38.74 28.30 -4.07
N LYS A 43 38.93 28.52 -2.77
CA LYS A 43 38.15 27.87 -1.69
C LYS A 43 36.63 28.05 -1.83
N SER A 44 36.18 29.12 -2.50
CA SER A 44 34.77 29.43 -2.75
C SER A 44 34.11 28.61 -3.86
N THR A 45 34.87 27.97 -4.76
CA THR A 45 34.33 27.17 -5.88
C THR A 45 34.42 25.65 -5.64
N ARG A 46 34.88 25.24 -4.45
CA ARG A 46 34.97 23.83 -4.06
C ARG A 46 33.61 23.36 -3.54
N TYR A 47 33.01 22.38 -4.22
CA TYR A 47 31.76 21.74 -3.78
C TYR A 47 31.97 21.08 -2.41
N SER A 48 31.33 21.62 -1.37
CA SER A 48 31.32 21.05 -0.03
C SER A 48 30.01 20.28 0.19
N PRO A 49 30.05 18.96 0.42
CA PRO A 49 28.85 18.18 0.71
C PRO A 49 28.26 18.45 2.10
N TYR A 50 28.96 19.22 2.94
CA TYR A 50 28.55 19.56 4.30
C TYR A 50 28.33 21.08 4.40
N THR A 51 27.16 21.56 3.95
CA THR A 51 26.70 22.91 4.26
C THR A 51 25.95 22.89 5.58
N THR A 52 26.27 23.80 6.50
CA THR A 52 25.52 23.97 7.76
C THR A 52 24.34 24.92 7.62
N LYS A 53 24.21 25.59 6.46
CA LYS A 53 23.14 26.54 6.16
C LYS A 53 22.10 25.88 5.27
N PHE A 54 20.99 25.48 5.89
CA PHE A 54 19.82 24.93 5.20
C PHE A 54 18.69 25.97 5.17
N ASN A 55 18.08 26.13 4.00
CA ASN A 55 16.92 27.01 3.85
C ASN A 55 15.69 26.42 4.54
N LYS A 56 14.76 27.28 4.94
CA LYS A 56 13.44 26.84 5.44
C LYS A 56 12.47 26.68 4.27
N CYS A 57 11.63 25.65 4.33
CA CYS A 57 10.58 25.41 3.34
C CYS A 57 9.62 26.59 3.29
N LYS A 58 9.28 27.08 2.11
CA LYS A 58 8.33 28.20 1.96
C LYS A 58 6.92 27.88 2.49
N VAL A 59 6.50 26.61 2.44
CA VAL A 59 5.16 26.13 2.81
C VAL A 59 5.08 25.77 4.30
N CYS A 60 5.81 24.75 4.74
CA CYS A 60 5.71 24.25 6.13
C CYS A 60 6.76 24.78 7.10
N LYS A 61 7.69 25.65 6.64
CA LYS A 61 8.80 26.21 7.43
C LYS A 61 9.79 25.18 8.02
N ALA A 62 9.67 23.89 7.70
CA ALA A 62 10.65 22.86 8.05
C ALA A 62 12.01 23.11 7.38
N THR A 63 13.09 22.59 7.98
CA THR A 63 14.45 22.71 7.42
C THR A 63 14.58 21.84 6.15
N VAL A 64 15.08 22.42 5.06
CA VAL A 64 15.28 21.70 3.79
C VAL A 64 16.69 21.13 3.74
N HIS A 65 16.82 19.82 3.88
CA HIS A 65 18.11 19.11 3.89
C HIS A 65 18.79 19.01 2.51
N GLN A 66 18.18 19.58 1.47
CA GLN A 66 18.78 19.70 0.14
C GLN A 66 19.44 21.09 0.01
N PRO A 67 20.75 21.17 -0.24
CA PRO A 67 21.46 22.43 -0.42
C PRO A 67 20.79 23.30 -1.49
N GLY A 68 20.43 24.54 -1.16
CA GLY A 68 19.75 25.47 -2.08
C GLY A 68 18.26 25.18 -2.33
N GLY A 69 17.69 24.12 -1.74
CA GLY A 69 16.28 23.78 -1.90
C GLY A 69 15.34 24.80 -1.22
N THR A 70 14.20 25.08 -1.85
CA THR A 70 13.16 26.00 -1.32
C THR A 70 11.95 25.28 -0.73
N TYR A 71 11.77 23.99 -1.03
CA TYR A 71 10.66 23.15 -0.56
C TYR A 71 11.21 21.87 0.08
N CYS A 72 10.55 21.37 1.13
CA CYS A 72 10.88 20.05 1.69
C CYS A 72 10.45 18.93 0.73
N GLN A 73 10.99 17.72 0.90
CA GLN A 73 10.71 16.56 0.06
C GLN A 73 9.19 16.34 -0.15
N GLU A 74 8.41 16.44 0.92
CA GLU A 74 6.95 16.28 0.89
C GLU A 74 6.25 17.37 0.07
N ASN A 75 6.68 18.64 0.20
CA ASN A 75 6.06 19.77 -0.49
C ASN A 75 6.63 20.01 -1.91
N ASN A 76 7.72 19.35 -2.27
CA ASN A 76 8.32 19.44 -3.61
C ASN A 76 7.46 18.75 -4.68
N PHE A 77 6.65 17.77 -4.27
CA PHE A 77 5.68 17.11 -5.15
C PHE A 77 4.54 18.07 -5.55
N PHE A 78 4.02 18.83 -4.57
CA PHE A 78 2.95 19.81 -4.79
C PHE A 78 3.38 21.03 -5.62
N SER A 79 4.63 21.50 -5.46
CA SER A 79 5.12 22.64 -6.24
C SER A 79 5.22 22.30 -7.74
N LYS A 80 5.63 21.06 -8.08
CA LYS A 80 5.72 20.56 -9.46
C LYS A 80 4.35 20.31 -10.10
N MET A 81 3.33 19.95 -9.33
CA MET A 81 1.96 19.80 -9.84
C MET A 81 1.30 21.13 -10.26
N SER A 82 1.73 22.27 -9.70
CA SER A 82 1.11 23.57 -9.97
C SER A 82 1.32 24.09 -11.40
N ALA A 83 2.32 23.58 -12.13
CA ALA A 83 2.56 23.97 -13.52
C ALA A 83 1.61 23.25 -14.51
N VAL A 84 1.25 21.99 -14.24
CA VAL A 84 0.39 21.18 -15.12
C VAL A 84 -1.09 21.52 -14.93
N ILE A 85 -1.50 21.76 -13.68
CA ILE A 85 -2.90 22.05 -13.35
C ILE A 85 -3.34 23.46 -13.82
N ARG A 86 -2.43 24.44 -13.91
CA ARG A 86 -2.75 25.77 -14.45
C ARG A 86 -3.10 25.78 -15.95
N SER A 87 -2.60 24.82 -16.73
CA SER A 87 -2.90 24.70 -18.16
C SER A 87 -4.28 24.06 -18.41
N LEU A 88 -4.68 23.10 -17.56
CA LEU A 88 -5.91 22.34 -17.75
C LEU A 88 -7.19 23.05 -17.27
N LEU A 89 -7.07 24.08 -16.42
CA LEU A 89 -8.20 24.86 -15.92
C LEU A 89 -8.65 26.02 -16.83
N SER A 90 -8.02 26.20 -18.01
CA SER A 90 -8.35 27.28 -18.94
C SER A 90 -9.42 26.93 -20.00
N LEU A 91 -9.90 25.68 -20.07
CA LEU A 91 -10.75 25.22 -21.18
C LEU A 91 -12.16 24.75 -20.80
N ALA A 92 -12.58 24.89 -19.54
CA ALA A 92 -13.93 24.50 -19.12
C ALA A 92 -14.66 25.67 -18.45
N SER A 93 -15.25 26.55 -19.25
CA SER A 93 -16.32 27.45 -18.82
C SER A 93 -17.08 27.95 -20.04
N VAL A 94 -18.25 27.35 -20.34
CA VAL A 94 -19.53 28.07 -20.53
C VAL A 94 -20.70 27.07 -20.31
N ALA A 95 -21.62 27.46 -19.41
CA ALA A 95 -23.05 27.11 -19.28
C ALA A 95 -23.50 25.75 -18.71
N ALA A 96 -24.09 25.81 -17.50
CA ALA A 96 -25.45 25.38 -17.10
C ALA A 96 -25.45 25.06 -15.58
N VAL A 97 -25.55 26.07 -14.70
CA VAL A 97 -26.78 26.59 -14.07
C VAL A 97 -27.78 25.51 -13.60
N HIS A 98 -27.75 25.11 -12.32
CA HIS A 98 -28.81 25.39 -11.31
C HIS A 98 -28.69 24.52 -10.03
N ARG A 99 -28.78 25.20 -8.87
CA ARG A 99 -29.07 24.74 -7.49
C ARG A 99 -28.01 23.80 -6.86
N CYS A 100 -27.53 24.00 -5.63
CA CYS A 100 -28.10 24.66 -4.45
C CYS A 100 -26.97 25.29 -3.60
N ASN A 101 -27.31 26.41 -2.97
CA ASN A 101 -26.42 27.24 -2.17
C ASN A 101 -26.36 26.73 -0.71
N SER A 102 -25.13 26.69 -0.17
CA SER A 102 -24.72 27.02 1.20
C SER A 102 -25.31 26.18 2.36
N TYR A 103 -24.53 25.53 3.24
CA TYR A 103 -23.35 26.00 3.96
C TYR A 103 -22.40 24.83 4.29
N ALA A 104 -21.14 24.91 3.86
CA ALA A 104 -20.07 24.10 4.43
C ALA A 104 -18.87 25.02 4.69
N TYR A 105 -18.76 25.44 5.94
CA TYR A 105 -17.60 26.15 6.44
C TYR A 105 -16.39 25.21 6.45
N PHE A 106 -15.32 25.69 5.83
CA PHE A 106 -13.92 25.36 6.08
C PHE A 106 -13.64 24.97 7.54
N SER A 107 -12.96 23.85 7.77
CA SER A 107 -11.90 23.79 8.79
C SER A 107 -10.99 22.56 8.64
N LEU A 108 -9.73 22.86 8.27
CA LEU A 108 -8.50 22.14 8.64
C LEU A 108 -8.31 20.72 8.11
N ALA A 109 -7.76 20.67 6.89
CA ALA A 109 -6.91 19.58 6.44
C ALA A 109 -5.70 19.44 7.39
N THR A 110 -5.79 18.49 8.32
CA THR A 110 -4.63 17.95 9.02
C THR A 110 -3.75 17.19 8.02
N PRO A 111 -2.41 17.30 8.12
CA PRO A 111 -1.52 16.55 7.25
C PRO A 111 -1.72 15.06 7.51
N TYR A 112 -2.15 14.33 6.48
CA TYR A 112 -2.24 12.87 6.50
C TYR A 112 -0.82 12.32 6.55
N CYS A 113 -0.26 12.28 7.76
CA CYS A 113 1.01 11.66 8.07
C CYS A 113 0.81 10.14 7.94
N SER A 114 1.22 9.62 6.79
CA SER A 114 1.29 8.21 6.47
C SER A 114 2.31 7.51 7.37
N ALA A 115 1.84 6.91 8.48
CA ALA A 115 2.54 5.83 9.19
C ALA A 115 1.62 5.13 10.22
N LYS A 116 0.53 4.49 9.78
CA LYS A 116 -0.02 3.36 10.53
C LYS A 116 0.71 2.11 10.05
N GLN A 117 1.83 1.76 10.68
CA GLN A 117 2.29 0.38 10.61
C GLN A 117 1.15 -0.49 11.16
N SER A 118 0.62 -1.36 10.30
CA SER A 118 -0.68 -1.99 10.41
C SER A 118 -0.92 -2.63 11.78
N ASP A 119 -2.07 -2.33 12.38
CA ASP A 119 -2.53 -2.94 13.64
C ASP A 119 -2.38 -4.47 13.62
N GLU A 120 -2.53 -5.06 12.44
CA GLU A 120 -2.43 -6.50 12.21
C GLU A 120 -1.05 -7.09 12.47
N LYS A 121 0.02 -6.41 12.03
CA LYS A 121 1.39 -6.88 12.25
C LYS A 121 1.70 -6.90 13.74
N THR A 122 1.27 -5.87 14.47
CA THR A 122 1.43 -5.76 15.92
C THR A 122 0.64 -6.84 16.65
N LYS A 123 -0.64 -7.05 16.29
CA LYS A 123 -1.47 -8.13 16.87
C LYS A 123 -0.83 -9.50 16.67
N ALA A 124 -0.31 -9.77 15.47
CA ALA A 124 0.34 -11.04 15.15
C ALA A 124 1.60 -11.31 15.99
N GLN A 125 2.32 -10.28 16.45
CA GLN A 125 3.49 -10.49 17.33
C GLN A 125 3.09 -11.03 18.71
N THR A 126 1.89 -10.69 19.18
CA THR A 126 1.38 -11.04 20.51
C THR A 126 0.39 -12.20 20.50
N ALA A 127 -0.11 -12.58 19.32
CA ALA A 127 -1.11 -13.61 19.16
C ALA A 127 -0.61 -14.98 19.61
N LYS A 128 -1.48 -15.76 20.26
CA LYS A 128 -1.23 -17.12 20.71
C LYS A 128 -2.38 -18.05 20.32
N PRO A 129 -2.12 -19.33 20.01
CA PRO A 129 -3.17 -20.31 19.85
C PRO A 129 -3.92 -20.49 21.18
N THR A 130 -5.23 -20.29 21.17
CA THR A 130 -6.14 -20.44 22.31
C THR A 130 -7.39 -21.15 21.83
N GLU A 131 -8.02 -21.94 22.70
CA GLU A 131 -9.22 -22.74 22.39
C GLU A 131 -10.43 -21.85 22.04
N ASP A 132 -10.58 -20.70 22.72
CA ASP A 132 -11.71 -19.80 22.54
C ASP A 132 -11.28 -18.46 21.93
N THR A 133 -11.47 -18.32 20.62
CA THR A 133 -11.16 -17.09 19.89
C THR A 133 -12.39 -16.23 19.69
N ILE A 134 -12.17 -14.94 19.36
CA ILE A 134 -13.26 -14.04 18.94
C ILE A 134 -14.05 -14.58 17.74
N PHE A 135 -13.40 -15.31 16.83
CA PHE A 135 -14.04 -15.95 15.69
C PHE A 135 -14.87 -17.17 16.09
N GLY A 136 -14.43 -17.93 17.10
CA GLY A 136 -15.25 -18.98 17.72
C GLY A 136 -16.56 -18.42 18.30
N LYS A 137 -16.50 -17.28 19.00
CA LYS A 137 -17.69 -16.60 19.54
C LYS A 137 -18.63 -16.11 18.44
N ILE A 138 -18.08 -15.62 17.33
CA ILE A 138 -18.86 -15.22 16.14
C ILE A 138 -19.53 -16.44 15.51
N ALA A 139 -18.80 -17.56 15.33
CA ALA A 139 -19.34 -18.79 14.77
C ALA A 139 -20.49 -19.37 15.62
N ARG A 140 -20.41 -19.22 16.94
CA ARG A 140 -21.48 -19.60 17.89
C ARG A 140 -22.59 -18.56 18.05
N LYS A 141 -22.53 -17.44 17.33
CA LYS A 141 -23.50 -16.33 17.38
C LYS A 141 -23.63 -15.65 18.75
N GLU A 142 -22.60 -15.73 19.59
CA GLU A 142 -22.54 -15.03 20.88
C GLU A 142 -22.33 -13.52 20.67
N ILE A 143 -21.63 -13.15 19.61
CA ILE A 143 -21.36 -11.77 19.21
C ILE A 143 -22.17 -11.46 17.96
N LYS A 144 -22.94 -10.37 17.99
CA LYS A 144 -23.69 -9.90 16.81
C LYS A 144 -22.74 -9.28 15.80
N VAL A 145 -22.71 -9.84 14.60
CA VAL A 145 -21.99 -9.32 13.43
C VAL A 145 -22.90 -9.36 12.21
N ASP A 146 -22.63 -8.50 11.23
CA ASP A 146 -23.32 -8.49 9.95
C ASP A 146 -22.84 -9.67 9.10
N LEU A 147 -23.72 -10.66 8.90
CA LEU A 147 -23.41 -11.92 8.22
C LEU A 147 -23.71 -11.81 6.73
N LEU A 148 -22.69 -12.09 5.92
CA LEU A 148 -22.81 -12.19 4.47
C LEU A 148 -23.24 -13.60 4.03
N HIS A 149 -22.86 -14.61 4.81
CA HIS A 149 -23.18 -16.02 4.59
C HIS A 149 -23.10 -16.79 5.91
N ASP A 150 -24.00 -17.76 6.08
CA ASP A 150 -24.05 -18.66 7.24
C ASP A 150 -24.63 -19.99 6.78
N ASP A 151 -23.84 -21.06 6.85
CA ASP A 151 -24.26 -22.43 6.57
C ASP A 151 -23.74 -23.39 7.64
N ASP A 152 -23.98 -24.69 7.50
CA ASP A 152 -23.62 -25.67 8.53
C ASP A 152 -22.12 -25.78 8.81
N GLN A 153 -21.26 -25.36 7.87
CA GLN A 153 -19.81 -25.57 7.94
C GLN A 153 -19.02 -24.26 8.16
N CYS A 154 -19.52 -23.12 7.71
CA CYS A 154 -18.78 -21.86 7.70
C CYS A 154 -19.68 -20.63 7.86
N VAL A 155 -19.03 -19.51 8.15
CA VAL A 155 -19.65 -18.19 8.29
C VAL A 155 -18.79 -17.18 7.55
N ALA A 156 -19.41 -16.22 6.87
CA ALA A 156 -18.74 -15.08 6.26
C ALA A 156 -19.30 -13.75 6.78
N PHE A 157 -18.42 -12.81 7.10
CA PHE A 157 -18.77 -11.51 7.65
C PHE A 157 -17.72 -10.45 7.30
N HIS A 158 -18.09 -9.17 7.37
CA HIS A 158 -17.17 -8.08 7.08
C HIS A 158 -16.05 -7.95 8.12
N ASP A 159 -14.83 -7.70 7.64
CA ASP A 159 -13.72 -7.37 8.53
C ASP A 159 -13.95 -5.98 9.16
N VAL A 160 -13.66 -5.87 10.46
CA VAL A 160 -13.76 -4.60 11.20
C VAL A 160 -12.70 -3.60 10.72
N ASN A 161 -11.52 -4.08 10.34
CA ASN A 161 -10.40 -3.29 9.84
C ASN A 161 -10.19 -3.51 8.33
N LYS A 162 -11.12 -2.99 7.52
CA LYS A 162 -11.12 -3.14 6.06
C LYS A 162 -9.82 -2.58 5.41
N GLN A 163 -9.11 -3.43 4.66
CA GLN A 163 -7.90 -3.05 3.87
C GLN A 163 -8.20 -2.76 2.39
N ALA A 164 -9.46 -2.96 1.98
CA ALA A 164 -10.00 -2.70 0.66
C ALA A 164 -11.50 -2.35 0.80
N PRO A 165 -12.12 -1.69 -0.21
CA PRO A 165 -13.55 -1.34 -0.16
C PRO A 165 -14.46 -2.52 0.15
N SER A 166 -14.18 -3.66 -0.48
CA SER A 166 -14.71 -4.96 -0.04
C SER A 166 -13.61 -5.75 0.65
N HIS A 167 -13.75 -5.92 1.97
CA HIS A 167 -12.92 -6.79 2.79
C HIS A 167 -13.82 -7.58 3.72
N PHE A 168 -13.84 -8.90 3.56
CA PHE A 168 -14.61 -9.82 4.39
C PHE A 168 -13.81 -11.09 4.66
N LEU A 169 -14.20 -11.79 5.70
CA LEU A 169 -13.58 -13.04 6.15
C LEU A 169 -14.54 -14.19 5.92
N VAL A 170 -13.99 -15.35 5.54
CA VAL A 170 -14.70 -16.64 5.57
C VAL A 170 -14.00 -17.54 6.58
N ILE A 171 -14.75 -18.03 7.56
CA ILE A 171 -14.23 -18.86 8.66
C ILE A 171 -15.00 -20.18 8.76
N PRO A 172 -14.34 -21.31 9.08
CA PRO A 172 -15.04 -22.53 9.45
C PRO A 172 -15.68 -22.37 10.83
N LYS A 173 -16.79 -23.07 11.07
CA LYS A 173 -17.39 -23.21 12.40
C LYS A 173 -16.55 -24.12 13.31
N GLU A 174 -15.85 -25.08 12.71
CA GLU A 174 -14.85 -25.89 13.40
C GLU A 174 -13.66 -25.03 13.85
N PRO A 175 -13.20 -25.14 15.11
CA PRO A 175 -12.13 -24.30 15.67
C PRO A 175 -10.73 -24.75 15.23
N ILE A 176 -10.43 -24.63 13.93
CA ILE A 176 -9.11 -24.93 13.38
C ILE A 176 -8.20 -23.72 13.60
N PRO A 177 -7.05 -23.82 14.30
CA PRO A 177 -6.29 -22.64 14.69
C PRO A 177 -5.56 -21.94 13.53
N GLN A 178 -5.09 -22.70 12.54
CA GLN A 178 -4.32 -22.19 11.40
C GLN A 178 -4.30 -23.24 10.28
N LEU A 179 -3.91 -22.83 9.06
CA LEU A 179 -3.89 -23.73 7.91
C LEU A 179 -2.95 -24.92 8.11
N SER A 180 -1.79 -24.71 8.74
CA SER A 180 -0.82 -25.80 9.00
C SER A 180 -1.29 -26.84 10.02
N ALA A 181 -2.41 -26.62 10.71
CA ALA A 181 -3.03 -27.61 11.58
C ALA A 181 -4.06 -28.50 10.84
N CYS A 182 -4.36 -28.20 9.58
CA CYS A 182 -5.30 -28.99 8.79
C CYS A 182 -4.69 -30.34 8.40
N THR A 183 -5.45 -31.42 8.62
CA THR A 183 -5.20 -32.77 8.11
C THR A 183 -6.05 -33.07 6.86
N ALA A 184 -5.82 -34.23 6.23
CA ALA A 184 -6.57 -34.68 5.05
C ALA A 184 -8.10 -34.77 5.26
N SER A 185 -8.58 -34.94 6.50
CA SER A 185 -10.02 -34.94 6.78
C SER A 185 -10.69 -33.59 6.50
N HIS A 186 -9.94 -32.49 6.49
CA HIS A 186 -10.45 -31.15 6.26
C HIS A 186 -10.50 -30.76 4.78
N GLU A 187 -10.08 -31.62 3.85
CA GLU A 187 -10.01 -31.30 2.41
C GLU A 187 -11.35 -30.78 1.87
N LYS A 188 -12.45 -31.45 2.20
CA LYS A 188 -13.81 -31.03 1.79
C LYS A 188 -14.19 -29.69 2.41
N LEU A 189 -13.85 -29.46 3.68
CA LEU A 189 -14.13 -28.20 4.37
C LEU A 189 -13.35 -27.05 3.74
N LEU A 190 -12.05 -27.23 3.47
CA LEU A 190 -11.22 -26.21 2.84
C LEU A 190 -11.73 -25.87 1.42
N GLY A 191 -12.12 -26.89 0.65
CA GLY A 191 -12.77 -26.68 -0.64
C GLY A 191 -14.07 -25.89 -0.52
N HIS A 192 -14.92 -26.22 0.47
CA HIS A 192 -16.15 -25.50 0.76
C HIS A 192 -15.90 -24.02 1.08
N LEU A 193 -14.92 -23.71 1.94
CA LEU A 193 -14.55 -22.32 2.28
C LEU A 193 -14.17 -21.50 1.04
N LEU A 194 -13.40 -22.08 0.11
CA LEU A 194 -13.01 -21.40 -1.12
C LEU A 194 -14.21 -21.16 -2.04
N ILE A 195 -15.11 -22.14 -2.19
CA ILE A 195 -16.33 -21.97 -2.98
C ILE A 195 -17.21 -20.88 -2.39
N VAL A 196 -17.45 -20.89 -1.07
CA VAL A 196 -18.22 -19.85 -0.38
C VAL A 196 -17.57 -18.48 -0.55
N ALA A 197 -16.25 -18.37 -0.43
CA ALA A 197 -15.54 -17.12 -0.69
C ALA A 197 -15.83 -16.57 -2.09
N THR A 198 -15.82 -17.41 -3.13
CA THR A 198 -16.16 -16.98 -4.49
C THR A 198 -17.63 -16.58 -4.63
N GLN A 199 -18.56 -17.29 -4.00
CA GLN A 199 -19.99 -16.97 -4.04
C GLN A 199 -20.29 -15.64 -3.36
N VAL A 200 -19.69 -15.39 -2.19
CA VAL A 200 -19.85 -14.12 -1.47
C VAL A 200 -19.18 -12.99 -2.24
N ALA A 201 -18.01 -13.21 -2.83
CA ALA A 201 -17.36 -12.20 -3.69
C ALA A 201 -18.25 -11.78 -4.86
N LYS A 202 -18.95 -12.74 -5.50
CA LYS A 202 -19.93 -12.45 -6.55
C LYS A 202 -21.10 -11.60 -6.04
N LYS A 203 -21.65 -11.95 -4.87
CA LYS A 203 -22.73 -11.16 -4.21
C LYS A 203 -22.28 -9.74 -3.86
N GLN A 204 -20.99 -9.55 -3.56
CA GLN A 204 -20.37 -8.27 -3.25
C GLN A 204 -19.95 -7.48 -4.51
N GLY A 205 -20.27 -7.95 -5.72
CA GLY A 205 -19.96 -7.25 -6.96
C GLY A 205 -18.49 -7.31 -7.38
N LEU A 206 -17.72 -8.30 -6.90
CA LEU A 206 -16.29 -8.44 -7.20
C LEU A 206 -15.99 -9.37 -8.39
N SER A 207 -17.01 -9.82 -9.12
CA SER A 207 -16.87 -10.83 -10.18
C SER A 207 -16.02 -10.37 -11.35
N ASP A 208 -16.19 -9.11 -11.78
CA ASP A 208 -15.65 -8.61 -13.04
C ASP A 208 -14.25 -7.99 -12.86
N ASP A 209 -14.05 -7.23 -11.78
CA ASP A 209 -12.79 -6.53 -11.48
C ASP A 209 -11.77 -7.41 -10.73
N GLY A 210 -12.19 -8.59 -10.29
CA GLY A 210 -11.37 -9.54 -9.55
C GLY A 210 -11.21 -9.24 -8.06
N TYR A 211 -10.58 -10.19 -7.36
CA TYR A 211 -10.32 -10.14 -5.92
C TYR A 211 -9.12 -11.02 -5.56
N ARG A 212 -8.57 -10.83 -4.37
CA ARG A 212 -7.49 -11.66 -3.81
C ARG A 212 -7.97 -12.40 -2.58
N LEU A 213 -7.66 -13.69 -2.52
CA LEU A 213 -7.78 -14.51 -1.32
C LEU A 213 -6.44 -14.55 -0.58
N VAL A 214 -6.45 -14.34 0.74
CA VAL A 214 -5.25 -14.42 1.57
C VAL A 214 -5.54 -15.29 2.79
N ILE A 215 -4.65 -16.26 3.04
CA ILE A 215 -4.64 -17.08 4.24
C ILE A 215 -3.28 -16.89 4.91
N ASN A 216 -3.29 -16.31 6.10
CA ASN A 216 -2.08 -16.07 6.87
C ASN A 216 -1.81 -17.25 7.80
N ASN A 217 -0.57 -17.78 7.78
CA ASN A 217 -0.17 -18.89 8.64
C ASN A 217 1.03 -18.50 9.51
N GLY A 218 0.77 -18.32 10.80
CA GLY A 218 1.77 -17.97 11.81
C GLY A 218 2.19 -16.49 11.83
N ARG A 219 3.12 -16.21 12.74
CA ARG A 219 3.53 -14.86 13.13
C ARG A 219 4.08 -13.99 11.99
N ASN A 220 4.96 -14.54 11.16
CA ASN A 220 5.61 -13.78 10.08
C ASN A 220 4.66 -13.47 8.91
N ALA A 221 3.61 -14.29 8.74
CA ALA A 221 2.54 -14.04 7.79
C ALA A 221 1.48 -13.07 8.33
N CYS A 222 1.71 -12.45 9.50
CA CYS A 222 0.77 -11.55 10.16
C CYS A 222 -0.58 -12.20 10.53
N GLN A 223 -0.60 -13.48 10.93
CA GLN A 223 -1.80 -14.09 11.50
C GLN A 223 -2.09 -13.51 12.89
N SER A 224 -3.21 -12.78 13.03
CA SER A 224 -3.59 -12.10 14.29
C SER A 224 -4.51 -12.93 15.18
N VAL A 225 -5.38 -13.75 14.59
CA VAL A 225 -6.33 -14.62 15.29
C VAL A 225 -6.04 -16.07 14.90
N TYR A 226 -5.85 -16.92 15.91
CA TYR A 226 -5.63 -18.35 15.76
C TYR A 226 -6.94 -19.11 15.59
N HIS A 227 -7.67 -18.76 14.53
CA HIS A 227 -8.82 -19.48 14.00
C HIS A 227 -8.78 -19.28 12.50
N LEU A 228 -8.81 -20.34 11.70
CA LEU A 228 -8.60 -20.30 10.26
C LEU A 228 -9.56 -19.30 9.61
N HIS A 229 -9.02 -18.36 8.85
CA HIS A 229 -9.81 -17.36 8.15
C HIS A 229 -9.20 -17.07 6.80
N ILE A 230 -10.08 -16.93 5.80
CA ILE A 230 -9.71 -16.53 4.45
C ILE A 230 -10.14 -15.07 4.30
N HIS A 231 -9.17 -14.19 4.11
CA HIS A 231 -9.46 -12.81 3.73
C HIS A 231 -9.83 -12.76 2.25
N VAL A 232 -10.90 -12.05 1.93
CA VAL A 232 -11.29 -11.72 0.56
C VAL A 232 -11.21 -10.21 0.39
N LEU A 233 -10.32 -9.74 -0.47
CA LEU A 233 -10.09 -8.31 -0.71
C LEU A 233 -10.40 -7.95 -2.16
N GLY A 234 -11.16 -6.88 -2.37
CA GLY A 234 -11.51 -6.39 -3.71
C GLY A 234 -12.12 -5.00 -3.70
N GLY A 235 -12.58 -4.55 -4.87
CA GLY A 235 -13.16 -3.22 -5.07
C GLY A 235 -12.11 -2.11 -5.27
N ARG A 236 -10.83 -2.49 -5.42
CA ARG A 236 -9.73 -1.62 -5.85
C ARG A 236 -8.64 -2.47 -6.49
N GLN A 237 -7.76 -1.83 -7.27
CA GLN A 237 -6.50 -2.47 -7.69
C GLN A 237 -5.66 -2.83 -6.44
N LEU A 238 -5.23 -4.09 -6.37
CA LEU A 238 -4.34 -4.58 -5.32
C LEU A 238 -2.90 -4.56 -5.82
N ASP A 239 -1.99 -4.19 -4.92
CA ASP A 239 -0.55 -4.08 -5.23
C ASP A 239 0.15 -5.44 -5.27
N TRP A 240 1.37 -5.42 -5.80
CA TRP A 240 2.31 -6.55 -5.80
C TRP A 240 3.69 -6.06 -5.33
N PRO A 241 4.37 -6.75 -4.38
CA PRO A 241 4.02 -8.04 -3.76
C PRO A 241 2.78 -7.99 -2.85
N PRO A 242 2.17 -9.15 -2.51
CA PRO A 242 0.96 -9.23 -1.70
C PRO A 242 1.29 -9.21 -0.19
N GLY A 243 1.93 -8.13 0.25
CA GLY A 243 2.41 -7.94 1.62
C GLY A 243 3.58 -6.96 1.68
#